data_AF-A0A8J6Y3V7-F1
#
_entry.id   AF-A0A8J6Y3V7-F1
#
_cell.length_a   1.000
_cell.length_b   1.000
_cell.length_c   1.000
_cell.angle_alpha   90.00
_cell.angle_beta   90.00
_cell.angle_gamma   90.00
#
_symmetry.space_group_name_H-M   'P 1'
#
loop_
_entity.id
_entity.type
_entity.pdbx_description
1 polymer ?
#
loop_
_entity_poly.entity_id
_entity_poly.type
_entity_poly.pdbx_seq_one_letter_code
_entity_poly.pdbx_strand_id
1 'polypeptide(L)'
;MVDLRSDTVTHPTDNMRKAMSSAEVGDDVYGEDPTINRLEERAAELMGREAAVFVPTGTMGNQIAIHLHTHPGSEVVAEAGCHVFNFEMGAMATLSGTLPRAIETSDGILTPTQVETAIQPRAGYRTPTSLVVLENSHNLAGGRVTTRERMAELIRVARDHGLPVHLDGARIHNAAAALDITAAELSAGCDTVMFCLSKGLGAPVGSILVGTADTITEARRVRKMFGGG
;
A
#
# COMPACT_ATOMS: atom_id res chain seq x y z
N MET A 1 20.30 17.30 18.26
CA MET A 1 19.24 16.51 18.93
C MET A 1 19.17 15.17 18.23
N VAL A 2 19.15 14.05 18.96
CA VAL A 2 18.95 12.71 18.39
C VAL A 2 17.46 12.38 18.49
N ASP A 3 16.78 12.16 17.36
CA ASP A 3 15.35 11.89 17.32
C ASP A 3 15.07 10.44 16.91
N LEU A 4 14.53 9.65 17.84
CA LEU A 4 14.22 8.22 17.67
C LEU A 4 12.71 7.93 17.70
N ARG A 5 11.87 8.95 17.52
CA ARG A 5 10.40 8.78 17.58
C ARG A 5 9.85 7.97 16.42
N SER A 6 10.37 8.21 15.21
CA SER A 6 9.88 7.60 13.96
C SER A 6 10.86 7.89 12.82
N ASP A 7 10.87 7.06 11.78
CA ASP A 7 11.55 7.35 10.52
C ASP A 7 10.83 8.40 9.66
N THR A 8 9.66 8.87 10.09
CA THR A 8 8.96 10.00 9.45
C THR A 8 9.60 11.36 9.75
N VAL A 9 10.54 11.45 10.69
CA VAL A 9 11.21 12.72 11.07
C VAL A 9 12.40 13.07 10.17
N THR A 10 12.65 12.28 9.12
CA THR A 10 13.73 12.55 8.16
C THR A 10 13.58 13.90 7.49
N HIS A 11 14.71 14.54 7.19
CA HIS A 11 14.75 15.79 6.43
C HIS A 11 15.37 15.56 5.04
N PRO A 12 14.93 16.31 4.02
CA PRO A 12 15.54 16.24 2.70
C PRO A 12 17.04 16.53 2.77
N THR A 13 17.81 15.69 2.08
CA THR A 13 19.26 15.88 1.89
C THR A 13 19.53 17.12 1.03
N ASP A 14 20.77 17.62 1.02
CA ASP A 14 21.15 18.74 0.16
C ASP A 14 20.94 18.45 -1.32
N ASN A 15 21.16 17.20 -1.76
CA ASN A 15 20.90 16.80 -3.14
C ASN A 15 19.40 16.81 -3.45
N MET A 16 18.55 16.34 -2.54
CA MET A 16 17.09 16.45 -2.70
C MET A 16 16.64 17.91 -2.76
N ARG A 17 17.20 18.78 -1.91
CA ARG A 17 16.88 20.23 -1.92
C ARG A 17 17.24 20.87 -3.26
N LYS A 18 18.42 20.57 -3.79
CA LYS A 18 18.86 21.06 -5.11
C LYS A 18 17.97 20.52 -6.24
N ALA A 19 17.66 19.22 -6.22
CA ALA A 19 16.78 18.59 -7.19
C ALA A 19 15.39 19.25 -7.18
N MET A 20 14.79 19.46 -6.01
CA MET A 20 13.50 20.17 -5.89
C MET A 20 13.58 21.60 -6.41
N SER A 21 14.66 22.35 -6.12
CA SER A 21 14.78 23.75 -6.57
C SER A 21 14.94 23.93 -8.08
N SER A 22 15.29 22.86 -8.80
CA SER A 22 15.56 22.88 -10.24
C SER A 22 14.66 21.93 -11.03
N ALA A 23 13.65 21.35 -10.39
CA ALA A 23 12.74 20.41 -11.02
C ALA A 23 11.93 21.09 -12.14
N GLU A 24 11.82 20.40 -13.27
CA GLU A 24 10.86 20.75 -14.31
C GLU A 24 9.47 20.35 -13.83
N VAL A 25 8.52 21.27 -13.88
CA VAL A 25 7.17 21.08 -13.32
C VAL A 25 6.11 21.42 -14.36
N GLY A 26 4.90 20.90 -14.15
CA GLY A 26 3.74 21.13 -14.98
C GLY A 26 2.46 20.89 -14.20
N ASP A 27 1.32 20.86 -14.89
CA ASP A 27 0.04 20.55 -14.26
C ASP A 27 -0.21 19.03 -14.27
N ASP A 28 -0.15 18.39 -13.11
CA ASP A 28 -0.35 16.94 -12.95
C ASP A 28 -1.80 16.51 -13.25
N VAL A 29 -2.79 17.41 -13.16
CA VAL A 29 -4.17 17.10 -13.57
C VAL A 29 -4.25 16.83 -15.07
N TYR A 30 -3.45 17.55 -15.87
CA TYR A 30 -3.35 17.35 -17.31
C TYR A 30 -2.26 16.32 -17.70
N GLY A 31 -1.53 15.76 -16.72
CA GLY A 31 -0.43 14.84 -16.96
C GLY A 31 0.82 15.51 -17.55
N GLU A 32 0.96 16.82 -17.35
CA GLU A 32 2.00 17.64 -17.98
C GLU A 32 3.20 17.89 -17.06
N ASP A 33 3.22 17.35 -15.83
CA ASP A 33 4.40 17.45 -14.95
C ASP A 33 5.45 16.38 -15.31
N PRO A 34 6.59 16.76 -15.93
CA PRO A 34 7.59 15.79 -16.36
C PRO A 34 8.33 15.12 -15.20
N THR A 35 8.40 15.76 -14.03
CA THR A 35 9.07 15.17 -12.86
C THR A 35 8.20 14.12 -12.20
N ILE A 36 6.89 14.36 -12.09
CA ILE A 36 5.93 13.36 -11.59
C ILE A 36 5.88 12.16 -12.55
N ASN A 37 5.78 12.40 -13.86
CA ASN A 37 5.74 11.32 -14.85
C ASN A 37 6.99 10.41 -14.74
N ARG A 38 8.19 11.00 -14.67
CA ARG A 38 9.44 10.24 -14.47
C ARG A 38 9.49 9.48 -13.15
N LEU A 39 8.97 10.07 -12.07
CA LEU A 39 8.90 9.43 -10.76
C LEU A 39 8.01 8.18 -10.80
N GLU A 40 6.83 8.30 -11.42
CA GLU A 40 5.87 7.22 -11.53
C GLU A 40 6.38 6.10 -12.46
N GLU A 41 6.95 6.44 -13.62
CA GLU A 41 7.60 5.48 -14.52
C GLU A 41 8.71 4.70 -13.80
N ARG A 42 9.58 5.40 -13.07
CA ARG A 42 10.67 4.77 -12.33
C ARG A 42 10.16 3.88 -11.19
N ALA A 43 9.12 4.31 -10.50
CA ALA A 43 8.53 3.50 -9.42
C ALA A 43 7.86 2.23 -9.96
N ALA A 44 7.16 2.31 -11.09
CA ALA A 44 6.59 1.15 -11.77
C ALA A 44 7.68 0.15 -12.18
N GLU A 45 8.76 0.64 -12.82
CA GLU A 45 9.93 -0.16 -13.20
C GLU A 45 10.56 -0.87 -11.98
N LEU A 46 10.86 -0.12 -10.92
CA LEU A 46 11.49 -0.65 -9.69
C LEU A 46 10.64 -1.70 -8.97
N MET A 47 9.32 -1.56 -9.04
CA MET A 47 8.38 -2.50 -8.42
C MET A 47 7.96 -3.64 -9.35
N GLY A 48 8.45 -3.66 -10.60
CA GLY A 48 8.08 -4.65 -11.62
C GLY A 48 6.60 -4.59 -11.98
N ARG A 49 6.03 -3.37 -12.07
CA ARG A 49 4.61 -3.10 -12.35
C ARG A 49 4.43 -2.31 -13.63
N GLU A 50 3.21 -2.34 -14.16
CA GLU A 50 2.90 -1.66 -15.43
C GLU A 50 2.81 -0.15 -15.26
N ALA A 51 2.29 0.32 -14.13
CA ALA A 51 2.08 1.73 -13.88
C ALA A 51 2.16 2.07 -12.39
N ALA A 52 2.28 3.37 -12.12
CA ALA A 52 2.29 3.95 -10.78
C ALA A 52 1.53 5.28 -10.74
N VAL A 53 1.09 5.67 -9.55
CA VAL A 53 0.57 7.00 -9.28
C VAL A 53 1.17 7.56 -7.98
N PHE A 54 1.62 8.81 -8.03
CA PHE A 54 2.02 9.57 -6.86
C PHE A 54 0.80 10.01 -6.05
N VAL A 55 0.91 9.88 -4.73
CA VAL A 55 -0.08 10.34 -3.75
C VAL A 55 0.58 11.13 -2.62
N PRO A 56 -0.09 12.14 -2.04
CA PRO A 56 0.50 12.96 -0.98
C PRO A 56 0.90 12.18 0.28
N THR A 57 0.18 11.11 0.60
CA THR A 57 0.40 10.31 1.82
C THR A 57 0.17 8.82 1.58
N GLY A 58 0.80 7.98 2.41
CA GLY A 58 0.57 6.53 2.38
C GLY A 58 -0.88 6.16 2.66
N THR A 59 -1.54 6.88 3.58
CA THR A 59 -2.98 6.75 3.84
C THR A 59 -3.81 6.95 2.57
N MET A 60 -3.55 7.99 1.77
CA MET A 60 -4.30 8.16 0.52
C MET A 60 -4.05 6.99 -0.43
N GLY A 61 -2.81 6.48 -0.53
CA GLY A 61 -2.49 5.32 -1.35
C GLY A 61 -3.24 4.05 -0.94
N ASN A 62 -3.25 3.73 0.36
CA ASN A 62 -3.99 2.60 0.92
C ASN A 62 -5.50 2.76 0.68
N GLN A 63 -6.05 3.95 0.95
CA GLN A 63 -7.48 4.19 0.80
C GLN A 63 -7.94 4.18 -0.66
N ILE A 64 -7.11 4.62 -1.61
CA ILE A 64 -7.39 4.44 -3.04
C ILE A 64 -7.45 2.95 -3.38
N ALA A 65 -6.48 2.16 -2.94
CA ALA A 65 -6.46 0.72 -3.22
C ALA A 65 -7.68 0.00 -2.61
N ILE A 66 -8.03 0.33 -1.37
CA ILE A 66 -9.24 -0.19 -0.72
C ILE A 66 -10.48 0.21 -1.52
N HIS A 67 -10.63 1.48 -1.92
CA HIS A 67 -11.78 1.93 -2.68
C HIS A 67 -11.92 1.22 -4.04
N LEU A 68 -10.81 0.96 -4.73
CA LEU A 68 -10.80 0.27 -6.03
C LEU A 68 -11.16 -1.22 -5.93
N HIS A 69 -10.68 -1.89 -4.88
CA HIS A 69 -10.83 -3.35 -4.74
C HIS A 69 -12.02 -3.78 -3.90
N THR A 70 -12.85 -2.83 -3.45
CA THR A 70 -14.00 -3.12 -2.60
C THR A 70 -15.26 -2.43 -3.14
N HIS A 71 -16.38 -2.71 -2.49
CA HIS A 71 -17.63 -2.01 -2.70
C HIS A 71 -18.31 -1.76 -1.34
N PRO A 72 -19.19 -0.74 -1.24
CA PRO A 72 -19.96 -0.52 -0.02
C PRO A 72 -20.68 -1.78 0.43
N GLY A 73 -20.65 -2.05 1.74
CA GLY A 73 -21.23 -3.25 2.34
C GLY A 73 -20.37 -4.51 2.22
N SER A 74 -19.10 -4.42 1.81
CA SER A 74 -18.14 -5.53 1.86
C SER A 74 -17.18 -5.42 3.05
N GLU A 75 -16.40 -6.49 3.30
CA GLU A 75 -15.37 -6.52 4.34
C GLU A 75 -13.95 -6.72 3.78
N VAL A 76 -12.97 -6.14 4.48
CA VAL A 76 -11.54 -6.22 4.21
C VAL A 76 -10.86 -7.07 5.27
N VAL A 77 -10.19 -8.14 4.87
CA VAL A 77 -9.43 -9.02 5.78
C VAL A 77 -8.00 -8.49 5.95
N ALA A 78 -7.54 -8.32 7.18
CA ALA A 78 -6.14 -7.99 7.48
C ALA A 78 -5.77 -8.36 8.92
N GLU A 79 -4.48 -8.25 9.25
CA GLU A 79 -3.98 -8.38 10.62
C GLU A 79 -4.55 -7.27 11.52
N ALA A 80 -4.94 -7.59 12.75
CA ALA A 80 -5.68 -6.69 13.62
C ALA A 80 -4.93 -5.39 13.98
N GLY A 81 -3.61 -5.44 14.07
CA GLY A 81 -2.70 -4.33 14.35
C GLY A 81 -2.20 -3.58 13.11
N CYS A 82 -2.67 -3.91 11.90
CA CYS A 82 -2.22 -3.23 10.69
C CYS A 82 -2.61 -1.74 10.66
N HIS A 83 -1.88 -0.97 9.87
CA HIS A 83 -1.97 0.48 9.78
C HIS A 83 -3.34 0.94 9.26
N VAL A 84 -3.85 0.27 8.23
CA VAL A 84 -5.13 0.61 7.59
C VAL A 84 -6.33 0.54 8.53
N PHE A 85 -6.27 -0.30 9.57
CA PHE A 85 -7.32 -0.38 10.59
C PHE A 85 -7.13 0.63 11.72
N ASN A 86 -5.89 0.86 12.15
CA ASN A 86 -5.63 1.54 13.42
C ASN A 86 -5.22 3.01 13.27
N PHE A 87 -4.63 3.40 12.15
CA PHE A 87 -3.99 4.72 12.00
C PHE A 87 -4.50 5.53 10.80
N GLU A 88 -5.61 5.10 10.20
CA GLU A 88 -6.22 5.77 9.05
C GLU A 88 -7.62 6.29 9.35
N MET A 89 -7.92 6.58 10.62
CA MET A 89 -9.12 7.29 11.05
C MET A 89 -10.45 6.64 10.61
N GLY A 90 -10.47 5.31 10.46
CA GLY A 90 -11.65 4.59 9.97
C GLY A 90 -12.00 4.91 8.51
N ALA A 91 -11.04 5.44 7.73
CA ALA A 91 -11.28 5.93 6.38
C ALA A 91 -11.92 4.89 5.45
N MET A 92 -11.64 3.60 5.60
CA MET A 92 -12.28 2.58 4.77
C MET A 92 -13.80 2.52 4.95
N ALA A 93 -14.29 2.78 6.16
CA ALA A 93 -15.72 2.86 6.42
C ALA A 93 -16.31 4.16 5.84
N THR A 94 -15.60 5.28 6.00
CA THR A 94 -16.08 6.60 5.55
C THR A 94 -16.03 6.79 4.03
N LEU A 95 -14.96 6.32 3.38
CA LEU A 95 -14.68 6.57 1.96
C LEU A 95 -15.13 5.43 1.05
N SER A 96 -15.17 4.20 1.56
CA SER A 96 -15.46 3.00 0.76
C SER A 96 -16.66 2.20 1.28
N GLY A 97 -17.20 2.54 2.46
CA GLY A 97 -18.36 1.85 3.04
C GLY A 97 -18.06 0.40 3.43
N THR A 98 -16.81 0.09 3.79
CA THR A 98 -16.37 -1.28 4.11
C THR A 98 -16.14 -1.49 5.60
N LEU A 99 -16.20 -2.76 6.02
CA LEU A 99 -15.90 -3.19 7.39
C LEU A 99 -14.53 -3.88 7.48
N PRO A 100 -13.83 -3.75 8.62
CA PRO A 100 -12.67 -4.58 8.89
C PRO A 100 -13.09 -6.00 9.32
N ARG A 101 -12.40 -7.01 8.78
CA ARG A 101 -12.40 -8.39 9.26
C ARG A 101 -11.01 -8.70 9.82
N ALA A 102 -10.80 -8.24 11.05
CA ALA A 102 -9.51 -8.31 11.73
C ALA A 102 -9.16 -9.74 12.17
N ILE A 103 -7.89 -10.10 11.99
CA ILE A 103 -7.30 -11.35 12.44
C ILE A 103 -6.23 -11.02 13.48
N GLU A 104 -6.40 -11.47 14.71
CA GLU A 104 -5.38 -11.33 15.74
C GLU A 104 -4.21 -12.29 15.51
N THR A 105 -2.99 -11.78 15.59
CA THR A 105 -1.76 -12.56 15.56
C THR A 105 -0.86 -12.18 16.74
N SER A 106 0.01 -13.09 17.17
CA SER A 106 0.96 -12.79 18.26
C SER A 106 2.20 -12.03 17.80
N ASP A 107 2.51 -12.05 16.51
CA ASP A 107 3.75 -11.51 15.95
C ASP A 107 3.56 -10.61 14.70
N GLY A 108 2.32 -10.24 14.38
CA GLY A 108 1.97 -9.43 13.20
C GLY A 108 2.04 -10.19 11.87
N ILE A 109 2.32 -11.50 11.88
CA ILE A 109 2.42 -12.30 10.66
C ILE A 109 1.21 -13.23 10.54
N LEU A 110 0.40 -12.99 9.51
CA LEU A 110 -0.73 -13.86 9.18
C LEU A 110 -0.25 -15.27 8.77
N THR A 111 -1.08 -16.26 9.08
CA THR A 111 -0.97 -17.60 8.49
C THR A 111 -2.01 -17.81 7.39
N PRO A 112 -1.72 -18.65 6.38
CA PRO A 112 -2.68 -18.99 5.32
C PRO A 112 -4.02 -19.48 5.88
N THR A 113 -3.99 -20.36 6.88
CA THR A 113 -5.21 -20.89 7.52
C THR A 113 -6.03 -19.81 8.22
N GLN A 114 -5.40 -18.83 8.87
CA GLN A 114 -6.12 -17.72 9.48
C GLN A 114 -6.85 -16.87 8.42
N VAL A 115 -6.18 -16.56 7.32
CA VAL A 115 -6.79 -15.83 6.20
C VAL A 115 -7.95 -16.62 5.60
N GLU A 116 -7.74 -17.90 5.28
CA GLU A 116 -8.78 -18.77 4.72
C GLU A 116 -10.02 -18.86 5.64
N THR A 117 -9.81 -19.00 6.95
CA THR A 117 -10.90 -19.06 7.94
C THR A 117 -11.65 -17.73 8.08
N ALA A 118 -10.97 -16.60 7.84
CA ALA A 118 -11.57 -15.28 7.93
C ALA A 118 -12.46 -14.94 6.73
N ILE A 119 -12.15 -15.50 5.55
CA ILE A 119 -12.91 -15.27 4.32
C ILE A 119 -14.33 -15.83 4.47
N GLN A 120 -15.32 -14.99 4.20
CA GLN A 120 -16.72 -15.38 4.27
C GLN A 120 -17.11 -16.29 3.10
N PRO A 121 -17.90 -17.35 3.34
CA PRO A 121 -18.53 -18.08 2.26
C PRO A 121 -19.41 -17.15 1.42
N ARG A 122 -19.47 -17.39 0.10
CA ARG A 122 -20.39 -16.68 -0.80
C ARG A 122 -21.84 -17.08 -0.50
N ALA A 123 -22.46 -16.40 0.45
CA ALA A 123 -23.83 -16.63 0.90
C ALA A 123 -24.56 -15.29 1.01
N GLY A 124 -25.81 -15.21 0.53
CA GLY A 124 -26.56 -13.94 0.42
C GLY A 124 -26.95 -13.26 1.74
N TYR A 125 -26.65 -13.87 2.89
CA TYR A 125 -26.92 -13.32 4.23
C TYR A 125 -25.64 -12.96 5.00
N ARG A 126 -24.46 -13.12 4.37
CA ARG A 126 -23.16 -12.76 4.98
C ARG A 126 -22.58 -11.56 4.26
N THR A 127 -21.88 -10.71 5.01
CA THR A 127 -21.05 -9.65 4.43
C THR A 127 -19.99 -10.29 3.53
N PRO A 128 -19.90 -9.93 2.23
CA PRO A 128 -18.91 -10.52 1.34
C PRO A 128 -17.51 -9.97 1.64
N THR A 129 -16.52 -10.86 1.74
CA THR A 129 -15.11 -10.47 1.71
C THR A 129 -14.75 -10.03 0.30
N SER A 130 -14.13 -8.86 0.14
CA SER A 130 -13.77 -8.28 -1.16
C SER A 130 -12.28 -8.04 -1.34
N LEU A 131 -11.51 -7.93 -0.25
CA LEU A 131 -10.08 -7.62 -0.29
C LEU A 131 -9.33 -8.26 0.87
N VAL A 132 -8.11 -8.71 0.61
CA VAL A 132 -7.11 -9.01 1.64
C VAL A 132 -6.04 -7.91 1.62
N VAL A 133 -5.76 -7.31 2.78
CA VAL A 133 -4.66 -6.37 2.96
C VAL A 133 -3.54 -7.03 3.77
N LEU A 134 -2.32 -6.93 3.27
CA LEU A 134 -1.10 -7.32 3.95
C LEU A 134 -0.29 -6.06 4.30
N GLU A 135 0.53 -6.11 5.35
CA GLU A 135 1.46 -5.03 5.71
C GLU A 135 2.88 -5.58 5.84
N ASN A 136 3.85 -5.02 5.10
CA ASN A 136 5.23 -5.47 5.16
C ASN A 136 6.24 -4.32 4.95
N SER A 137 7.08 -3.99 5.94
CA SER A 137 7.15 -4.55 7.30
C SER A 137 5.97 -4.15 8.20
N HIS A 138 5.58 -5.03 9.14
CA HIS A 138 4.49 -4.77 10.08
C HIS A 138 4.88 -3.82 11.22
N ASN A 139 4.22 -2.66 11.30
CA ASN A 139 4.57 -1.54 12.16
C ASN A 139 4.40 -1.86 13.65
N LEU A 140 3.20 -2.30 14.06
CA LEU A 140 2.92 -2.59 15.48
C LEU A 140 3.62 -3.86 15.99
N ALA A 141 4.13 -4.69 15.09
CA ALA A 141 4.97 -5.84 15.46
C ALA A 141 6.47 -5.49 15.50
N GLY A 142 6.81 -4.20 15.55
CA GLY A 142 8.19 -3.74 15.69
C GLY A 142 9.00 -3.79 14.39
N GLY A 143 8.34 -3.56 13.24
CA GLY A 143 9.00 -3.64 11.92
C GLY A 143 9.24 -5.09 11.48
N ARG A 144 8.38 -6.02 11.90
CA ARG A 144 8.52 -7.44 11.56
C ARG A 144 8.39 -7.65 10.05
N VAL A 145 9.28 -8.46 9.51
CA VAL A 145 9.31 -8.78 8.08
C VAL A 145 8.61 -10.10 7.81
N THR A 146 7.64 -10.10 6.90
CA THR A 146 7.06 -11.31 6.32
C THR A 146 7.94 -11.78 5.17
N THR A 147 8.35 -13.06 5.17
CA THR A 147 9.22 -13.60 4.12
C THR A 147 8.50 -13.73 2.78
N ARG A 148 9.27 -13.90 1.70
CA ARG A 148 8.72 -14.08 0.35
C ARG A 148 7.81 -15.30 0.26
N GLU A 149 8.20 -16.40 0.90
CA GLU A 149 7.45 -17.67 0.89
C GLU A 149 6.11 -17.48 1.58
N ARG A 150 6.09 -16.85 2.76
CA ARG A 150 4.84 -16.58 3.48
C ARG A 150 3.95 -15.60 2.72
N MET A 151 4.51 -14.53 2.12
CA MET A 151 3.75 -13.65 1.23
C MET A 151 3.08 -14.43 0.09
N ALA A 152 3.81 -15.33 -0.57
CA ALA A 152 3.28 -16.15 -1.66
C ALA A 152 2.17 -17.11 -1.20
N GLU A 153 2.29 -17.70 -0.01
CA GLU A 153 1.24 -18.54 0.58
C GLU A 153 -0.05 -17.75 0.86
N LEU A 154 0.07 -16.55 1.44
CA LEU A 154 -1.07 -15.68 1.74
C LEU A 154 -1.78 -15.19 0.46
N ILE A 155 -0.99 -14.79 -0.54
CA ILE A 155 -1.51 -14.38 -1.85
C ILE A 155 -2.24 -15.53 -2.53
N ARG A 156 -1.70 -16.75 -2.45
CA ARG A 156 -2.35 -17.94 -3.03
C ARG A 156 -3.72 -18.18 -2.42
N VAL A 157 -3.85 -18.12 -1.08
CA VAL A 157 -5.16 -18.27 -0.41
C VAL A 157 -6.16 -17.24 -0.91
N ALA A 158 -5.78 -15.96 -1.00
CA ALA A 158 -6.70 -14.93 -1.51
C ALA A 158 -7.14 -15.22 -2.96
N ARG A 159 -6.19 -15.62 -3.82
CA ARG A 159 -6.45 -15.95 -5.23
C ARG A 159 -7.34 -17.17 -5.42
N ASP A 160 -7.18 -18.21 -4.61
CA ASP A 160 -8.03 -19.41 -4.64
C ASP A 160 -9.51 -19.06 -4.34
N HIS A 161 -9.75 -17.95 -3.64
CA HIS A 161 -11.08 -17.39 -3.37
C HIS A 161 -11.51 -16.29 -4.36
N GLY A 162 -10.66 -15.97 -5.34
CA GLY A 162 -10.88 -14.90 -6.33
C GLY A 162 -10.86 -13.49 -5.72
N LEU A 163 -10.06 -13.29 -4.67
CA LEU A 163 -9.92 -12.01 -3.98
C LEU A 163 -8.61 -11.31 -4.40
N PRO A 164 -8.65 -9.99 -4.66
CA PRO A 164 -7.44 -9.19 -4.82
C PRO A 164 -6.68 -9.08 -3.50
N VAL A 165 -5.38 -8.81 -3.62
CA VAL A 165 -4.46 -8.54 -2.50
C VAL A 165 -3.83 -7.18 -2.66
N HIS A 166 -4.03 -6.32 -1.66
CA HIS A 166 -3.29 -5.07 -1.52
C HIS A 166 -2.18 -5.22 -0.48
N LEU A 167 -1.01 -4.68 -0.78
CA LEU A 167 0.10 -4.59 0.17
C LEU A 167 0.31 -3.15 0.62
N ASP A 168 0.08 -2.89 1.90
CA ASP A 168 0.67 -1.76 2.60
C ASP A 168 2.18 -2.03 2.76
N GLY A 169 2.93 -1.55 1.79
CA GLY A 169 4.37 -1.61 1.72
C GLY A 169 5.02 -0.30 2.16
N ALA A 170 4.44 0.44 3.11
CA ALA A 170 5.00 1.71 3.60
C ALA A 170 6.51 1.65 3.86
N ARG A 171 7.02 0.47 4.27
CA ARG A 171 8.44 0.17 4.48
C ARG A 171 8.92 -1.08 3.73
N ILE A 172 8.37 -1.34 2.55
CA ILE A 172 8.70 -2.56 1.77
C ILE A 172 10.18 -2.64 1.41
N HIS A 173 10.83 -1.50 1.18
CA HIS A 173 12.28 -1.46 0.90
C HIS A 173 13.13 -1.86 2.11
N ASN A 174 12.68 -1.58 3.34
CA ASN A 174 13.36 -2.08 4.54
C ASN A 174 13.23 -3.61 4.65
N ALA A 175 12.02 -4.13 4.40
CA ALA A 175 11.76 -5.57 4.42
C ALA A 175 12.58 -6.31 3.35
N ALA A 176 12.61 -5.76 2.13
CA ALA A 176 13.39 -6.29 1.02
C ALA A 176 14.90 -6.29 1.32
N ALA A 177 15.44 -5.18 1.85
CA ALA A 177 16.84 -5.10 2.27
C ALA A 177 17.18 -6.09 3.40
N ALA A 178 16.27 -6.31 4.35
CA ALA A 178 16.47 -7.28 5.44
C ALA A 178 16.49 -8.74 4.96
N LEU A 179 15.87 -9.03 3.82
CA LEU A 179 15.80 -10.36 3.20
C LEU A 179 16.83 -10.54 2.07
N ASP A 180 17.61 -9.50 1.74
CA ASP A 180 18.52 -9.47 0.60
C ASP A 180 17.85 -9.81 -0.74
N ILE A 181 16.65 -9.25 -0.97
CA ILE A 181 15.88 -9.36 -2.22
C ILE A 181 15.35 -7.99 -2.64
N THR A 182 14.77 -7.90 -3.83
CA THR A 182 14.11 -6.67 -4.31
C THR A 182 12.68 -6.53 -3.76
N ALA A 183 12.19 -5.29 -3.70
CA ALA A 183 10.79 -5.03 -3.34
C ALA A 183 9.79 -5.58 -4.39
N ALA A 184 10.20 -5.63 -5.67
CA ALA A 184 9.46 -6.28 -6.73
C ALA A 184 9.28 -7.79 -6.46
N GLU A 185 10.36 -8.49 -6.12
CA GLU A 185 10.31 -9.91 -5.76
C GLU A 185 9.42 -10.14 -4.53
N LEU A 186 9.64 -9.38 -3.45
CA LEU A 186 8.89 -9.55 -2.21
C LEU A 186 7.38 -9.36 -2.41
N SER A 187 6.99 -8.34 -3.17
CA SER A 187 5.59 -7.98 -3.41
C SER A 187 4.94 -8.71 -4.60
N ALA A 188 5.69 -9.54 -5.34
CA ALA A 188 5.19 -10.19 -6.55
C ALA A 188 3.94 -11.03 -6.27
N GLY A 189 2.90 -10.76 -7.04
CA GLY A 189 1.59 -11.41 -6.92
C GLY A 189 0.51 -10.58 -6.22
N CYS A 190 0.87 -9.51 -5.50
CA CYS A 190 -0.12 -8.53 -5.04
C CYS A 190 -0.71 -7.77 -6.24
N ASP A 191 -1.99 -7.41 -6.19
CA ASP A 191 -2.68 -6.64 -7.22
C ASP A 191 -2.27 -5.16 -7.18
N THR A 192 -2.13 -4.62 -5.98
CA THR A 192 -1.61 -3.27 -5.75
C THR A 192 -0.62 -3.24 -4.58
N VAL A 193 0.33 -2.31 -4.64
CA VAL A 193 1.30 -2.07 -3.57
C VAL A 193 1.41 -0.57 -3.33
N MET A 194 1.21 -0.14 -2.10
CA MET A 194 1.55 1.22 -1.67
C MET A 194 2.93 1.21 -1.02
N PHE A 195 3.80 2.18 -1.30
CA PHE A 195 5.02 2.38 -0.52
C PHE A 195 5.31 3.87 -0.27
N CYS A 196 5.96 4.17 0.86
CA CYS A 196 6.23 5.55 1.26
C CYS A 196 7.60 6.03 0.80
N LEU A 197 7.65 7.27 0.30
CA LEU A 197 8.90 8.00 0.06
C LEU A 197 9.32 8.80 1.31
N SER A 198 8.35 9.22 2.13
CA SER A 198 8.55 10.15 3.24
C SER A 198 8.86 9.51 4.60
N LYS A 199 9.56 8.38 4.58
CA LYS A 199 10.00 7.62 5.77
C LYS A 199 11.50 7.37 5.67
N GLY A 200 11.96 6.13 5.82
CA GLY A 200 13.37 5.76 5.66
C GLY A 200 14.01 6.17 4.33
N LEU A 201 13.24 6.44 3.26
CA LEU A 201 13.74 6.97 1.98
C LEU A 201 14.00 8.48 1.99
N GLY A 202 13.53 9.22 3.01
CA GLY A 202 13.94 10.59 3.29
C GLY A 202 13.29 11.70 2.46
N ALA A 203 12.33 11.40 1.59
CA ALA A 203 11.58 12.43 0.87
C ALA A 203 10.75 13.28 1.86
N PRO A 204 10.48 14.58 1.57
CA PRO A 204 9.71 15.41 2.49
C PRO A 204 8.23 15.01 2.57
N VAL A 205 7.67 14.54 1.45
CA VAL A 205 6.25 14.21 1.28
C VAL A 205 6.15 13.06 0.28
N GLY A 206 5.06 12.31 0.39
CA GLY A 206 4.60 11.49 -0.72
C GLY A 206 4.77 9.99 -0.51
N SER A 207 3.96 9.27 -1.27
CA SER A 207 3.96 7.82 -1.39
C SER A 207 3.57 7.48 -2.83
N ILE A 208 3.78 6.23 -3.22
CA ILE A 208 3.44 5.73 -4.54
C ILE A 208 2.48 4.56 -4.37
N LEU A 209 1.46 4.49 -5.23
CA LEU A 209 0.65 3.30 -5.44
C LEU A 209 1.01 2.71 -6.82
N VAL A 210 1.35 1.41 -6.87
CA VAL A 210 1.68 0.68 -8.11
C VAL A 210 0.71 -0.45 -8.37
N GLY A 211 0.48 -0.79 -9.65
CA GLY A 211 -0.48 -1.81 -10.08
C GLY A 211 -0.45 -2.04 -11.60
N THR A 212 -1.52 -2.60 -12.15
CA THR A 212 -1.74 -2.67 -13.60
C THR A 212 -2.03 -1.28 -14.19
N ALA A 213 -1.84 -1.10 -15.50
CA ALA A 213 -2.16 0.16 -16.17
C ALA A 213 -3.62 0.58 -15.97
N ASP A 214 -4.55 -0.38 -16.05
CA ASP A 214 -5.98 -0.13 -15.85
C ASP A 214 -6.27 0.26 -14.39
N THR A 215 -5.70 -0.47 -13.43
CA THR A 215 -5.87 -0.15 -11.99
C THR A 215 -5.36 1.25 -11.68
N ILE A 216 -4.22 1.66 -12.22
CA ILE A 216 -3.64 2.98 -11.97
C ILE A 216 -4.41 4.10 -12.66
N THR A 217 -4.99 3.83 -13.83
CA THR A 217 -5.90 4.77 -14.50
C THR A 217 -7.11 5.08 -13.62
N GLU A 218 -7.73 4.07 -13.03
CA GLU A 218 -8.83 4.27 -12.07
C GLU A 218 -8.34 4.89 -10.75
N ALA A 219 -7.14 4.53 -10.29
CA ALA A 219 -6.52 5.12 -9.10
C ALA A 219 -6.39 6.64 -9.21
N ARG A 220 -6.06 7.20 -10.39
CA ARG A 220 -6.02 8.66 -10.59
C ARG A 220 -7.39 9.32 -10.42
N ARG A 221 -8.48 8.64 -10.84
CA ARG A 221 -9.85 9.15 -10.66
C ARG A 221 -10.23 9.17 -9.18
N VAL A 222 -9.92 8.10 -8.45
CA VAL A 222 -10.16 8.04 -7.00
C VAL A 222 -9.27 9.04 -6.26
N ARG A 223 -8.00 9.19 -6.66
CA ARG A 223 -7.10 10.23 -6.15
C ARG A 223 -7.72 11.62 -6.32
N LYS A 224 -8.30 11.91 -7.48
CA LYS A 224 -9.00 13.18 -7.74
C LYS A 224 -10.22 13.36 -6.84
N MET A 225 -11.01 12.30 -6.64
CA MET A 225 -12.14 12.30 -5.70
C MET A 225 -11.71 12.57 -4.26
N PHE A 226 -10.56 12.03 -3.83
CA PHE A 226 -10.01 12.21 -2.49
C PHE A 226 -9.20 13.51 -2.33
N GLY A 227 -9.23 14.39 -3.34
CA GLY A 227 -8.65 15.73 -3.26
C GLY A 227 -7.20 15.85 -3.75
N GLY A 228 -6.66 14.81 -4.41
CA GLY A 228 -5.43 14.93 -5.17
C GLY A 228 -5.65 15.50 -6.58
N GLY A 229 -4.56 15.77 -7.28
CA GLY A 229 -4.57 16.44 -8.58
C GLY A 229 -3.45 17.45 -8.65
#